data_AF-A0A6G7PWY4-F1
#
_entry.id   AF-A0A6G7PWY4-F1
#
_cell.length_a   1.000
_cell.length_b   1.000
_cell.length_c   1.000
_cell.angle_alpha   90.00
_cell.angle_beta   90.00
_cell.angle_gamma   90.00
#
_symmetry.space_group_name_H-M   'P 1'
#
loop_
_entity.id
_entity.type
_entity.pdbx_description
1 polymer ?
#
loop_
_entity_poly.entity_id
_entity_poly.type
_entity_poly.pdbx_seq_one_letter_code
_entity_poly.pdbx_strand_id
1 'polypeptide(L)'
;MINANKTPKRAKIDIPRSWIEAAERIYSQGRRVMILGTTDVGKSTLLLFLTRYLTARGAKVAIIDADIGQKDLGPPATITSTTTGKPPRKIRELPIERLYFVGSVTPLGHLLPMVVGSKILLEACRADFYLINTTGLITGRGRRLKSFKIELLRPDTIVALERERELEPILRAHPWPRRIRLKPSQQARPKTREIRSRFRQKAFQEYFSRARTIVFDLPQLVIDTSLLFTGRRIDTPGAVWSEKTSEGLLVVSERRLPGRIKHIFPQAFVNLLCGLYDKKGLCQGLGIVKKIDFVARQITLFTPVGKRDIYLLQPGSLYLSPEGKELGRHQVHL
;
A
#
# COMPACT_ATOMS: atom_id res chain seq x y z
N MET A 1 -6.90 9.22 -52.59
CA MET A 1 -7.88 8.60 -51.67
C MET A 1 -7.13 8.03 -50.48
N ILE A 2 -7.24 8.70 -49.34
CA ILE A 2 -6.51 8.35 -48.11
C ILE A 2 -7.28 7.24 -47.40
N ASN A 3 -6.54 6.17 -47.10
CA ASN A 3 -7.05 4.89 -46.62
C ASN A 3 -7.68 5.00 -45.22
N ALA A 4 -8.81 4.33 -45.06
CA ALA A 4 -9.68 4.38 -43.90
C ALA A 4 -9.04 3.84 -42.61
N ASN A 5 -9.26 4.58 -41.52
CA ASN A 5 -9.48 4.12 -40.14
C ASN A 5 -8.84 2.78 -39.72
N LYS A 6 -7.57 2.84 -39.28
CA LYS A 6 -7.03 1.85 -38.34
C LYS A 6 -7.40 2.25 -36.91
N THR A 7 -8.59 1.88 -36.48
CA THR A 7 -8.93 1.80 -35.05
C THR A 7 -8.00 0.78 -34.38
N PRO A 8 -7.31 1.10 -33.27
CA PRO A 8 -6.41 0.16 -32.61
C PRO A 8 -7.20 -1.05 -32.07
N LYS A 9 -6.82 -2.26 -32.52
CA LYS A 9 -7.37 -3.55 -32.05
C LYS A 9 -7.22 -3.64 -30.52
N ARG A 10 -8.35 -3.69 -29.80
CA ARG A 10 -8.39 -3.92 -28.35
C ARG A 10 -7.71 -5.27 -28.03
N ALA A 11 -6.70 -5.27 -27.16
CA ALA A 11 -6.17 -6.51 -26.60
C ALA A 11 -7.30 -7.19 -25.78
N LYS A 12 -7.85 -8.28 -26.31
CA LYS A 12 -8.93 -9.05 -25.69
C LYS A 12 -8.31 -9.81 -24.50
N ILE A 13 -8.72 -9.47 -23.27
CA ILE A 13 -8.35 -10.25 -22.09
C ILE A 13 -8.93 -11.65 -22.29
N ASP A 14 -8.09 -12.68 -22.22
CA ASP A 14 -8.54 -14.07 -22.20
C ASP A 14 -9.27 -14.33 -20.87
N ILE A 15 -10.58 -14.57 -20.94
CA ILE A 15 -11.44 -14.82 -19.78
C ILE A 15 -11.86 -16.28 -19.84
N PRO A 16 -11.30 -17.16 -18.99
CA PRO A 16 -11.70 -18.56 -18.93
C PRO A 16 -13.16 -18.71 -18.52
N ARG A 17 -13.85 -19.75 -19.02
CA ARG A 17 -15.22 -20.10 -18.62
C ARG A 17 -15.37 -20.24 -17.09
N SER A 18 -14.36 -20.81 -16.43
CA SER A 18 -14.33 -20.96 -14.97
C SER A 18 -14.38 -19.62 -14.22
N TRP A 19 -13.89 -18.53 -14.82
CA TRP A 19 -14.00 -17.20 -14.21
C TRP A 19 -15.42 -16.67 -14.29
N ILE A 20 -16.13 -16.94 -15.40
CA ILE A 20 -17.55 -16.57 -15.57
C ILE A 20 -18.40 -17.30 -14.53
N GLU A 21 -18.23 -18.61 -14.39
CA GLU A 21 -18.93 -19.43 -13.39
C GLU A 21 -18.63 -18.96 -11.95
N ALA A 22 -17.39 -18.57 -11.67
CA ALA A 22 -17.04 -17.97 -10.39
C ALA A 22 -17.75 -16.63 -10.15
N ALA A 23 -17.85 -15.78 -11.17
CA ALA A 23 -18.54 -14.51 -11.06
C ALA A 23 -20.05 -14.67 -10.83
N GLU A 24 -20.68 -15.67 -11.45
CA GLU A 24 -22.09 -16.03 -11.20
C GLU A 24 -22.33 -16.49 -9.76
N ARG A 25 -21.46 -17.37 -9.24
CA ARG A 25 -21.48 -17.80 -7.84
C ARG A 25 -21.28 -16.64 -6.86
N ILE A 26 -20.36 -15.74 -7.18
CA ILE A 26 -20.15 -14.52 -6.38
C ILE A 26 -21.39 -13.63 -6.44
N TYR A 27 -21.94 -13.35 -7.62
CA TYR A 27 -23.10 -12.47 -7.75
C TYR A 27 -24.31 -12.93 -6.92
N SER A 28 -24.53 -14.25 -6.88
CA SER A 28 -25.65 -14.88 -6.15
C SER A 28 -25.42 -14.99 -4.64
N GLN A 29 -24.20 -15.33 -4.19
CA GLN A 29 -23.97 -15.76 -2.80
C GLN A 29 -22.81 -15.04 -2.10
N GLY A 30 -21.94 -14.37 -2.84
CA GLY A 30 -20.73 -13.74 -2.33
C GLY A 30 -20.90 -12.23 -2.13
N ARG A 31 -20.57 -11.68 -0.96
CA ARG A 31 -20.65 -10.23 -0.72
C ARG A 31 -19.29 -9.64 -0.44
N ARG A 32 -18.52 -10.23 0.47
CA ARG A 32 -17.14 -9.90 0.81
C ARG A 32 -16.22 -10.99 0.28
N VAL A 33 -15.63 -10.70 -0.87
CA VAL A 33 -14.79 -11.63 -1.62
C VAL A 33 -13.32 -11.28 -1.43
N MET A 34 -12.54 -12.21 -0.89
CA MET A 34 -11.09 -12.07 -0.80
C MET A 34 -10.39 -12.85 -1.91
N ILE A 35 -9.47 -12.20 -2.62
CA ILE A 35 -8.70 -12.79 -3.71
C ILE A 35 -7.31 -13.17 -3.18
N LEU A 36 -6.99 -14.46 -3.24
CA LEU A 36 -5.71 -15.03 -2.84
C LEU A 36 -5.00 -15.67 -4.04
N GLY A 37 -3.67 -15.69 -4.00
CA GLY A 37 -2.83 -16.29 -5.03
C GLY A 37 -1.40 -15.77 -4.98
N THR A 38 -0.46 -16.54 -5.51
CA THR A 38 0.96 -16.14 -5.60
C THR A 38 1.15 -14.92 -6.51
N THR A 39 2.38 -14.42 -6.63
CA THR A 39 2.67 -13.30 -7.52
C THR A 39 2.49 -13.70 -8.99
N ASP A 40 2.02 -12.79 -9.85
CA ASP A 40 1.88 -12.99 -11.30
C ASP A 40 0.91 -14.10 -11.76
N VAL A 41 -0.04 -14.52 -10.92
CA VAL A 41 -1.10 -15.49 -11.30
C VAL A 41 -2.34 -14.84 -11.94
N GLY A 42 -2.35 -13.51 -12.11
CA GLY A 42 -3.46 -12.79 -12.74
C GLY A 42 -4.52 -12.23 -11.79
N LYS A 43 -4.22 -12.06 -10.48
CA LYS A 43 -5.14 -11.48 -9.49
C LYS A 43 -5.69 -10.12 -9.90
N SER A 44 -4.84 -9.24 -10.43
CA SER A 44 -5.19 -7.93 -10.99
C SER A 44 -6.22 -8.01 -12.12
N THR A 45 -6.00 -8.96 -13.04
CA THR A 45 -6.91 -9.21 -14.16
C THR A 45 -8.25 -9.77 -13.68
N LEU A 46 -8.21 -10.68 -12.71
CA LEU A 46 -9.41 -11.23 -12.07
C LEU A 46 -10.20 -10.15 -11.32
N LEU A 47 -9.52 -9.27 -10.60
CA LEU A 47 -10.14 -8.13 -9.91
C LEU A 47 -10.87 -7.21 -10.91
N LEU A 48 -10.22 -6.85 -12.02
CA LEU A 48 -10.84 -6.05 -13.08
C LEU A 48 -12.05 -6.77 -13.69
N PHE A 49 -11.92 -8.06 -13.99
CA PHE A 49 -13.00 -8.86 -14.55
C PHE A 49 -14.22 -8.91 -13.62
N LEU A 50 -14.02 -9.28 -12.34
CA LEU A 50 -15.10 -9.36 -11.35
C LEU A 50 -15.77 -8.00 -11.14
N THR A 51 -14.98 -6.92 -11.04
CA THR A 51 -15.52 -5.56 -10.91
C THR A 51 -16.45 -5.22 -12.07
N ARG A 52 -16.01 -5.47 -13.32
CA ARG A 52 -16.81 -5.22 -14.51
C ARG A 52 -18.05 -6.10 -14.58
N TYR A 53 -17.92 -7.38 -14.23
CA TYR A 53 -19.02 -8.32 -14.25
C TYR A 53 -20.16 -7.90 -13.30
N LEU A 54 -19.81 -7.50 -12.07
CA LEU A 54 -20.75 -7.10 -11.03
C LEU A 54 -21.40 -5.74 -11.34
N THR A 55 -20.59 -4.73 -11.70
CA THR A 55 -21.10 -3.39 -12.05
C THR A 55 -21.93 -3.36 -13.33
N ALA A 56 -21.64 -4.21 -14.31
CA ALA A 56 -22.49 -4.37 -15.50
C ALA A 56 -23.90 -4.91 -15.19
N ARG A 57 -24.09 -5.49 -13.99
CA ARG A 57 -25.38 -5.94 -13.46
C ARG A 57 -26.00 -4.95 -12.47
N GLY A 58 -25.54 -3.70 -12.48
CA GLY A 58 -26.08 -2.62 -11.65
C GLY A 58 -25.59 -2.60 -10.20
N ALA A 59 -24.68 -3.50 -9.82
CA ALA A 59 -24.17 -3.54 -8.46
C ALA A 59 -23.11 -2.46 -8.19
N LYS A 60 -23.14 -1.90 -6.98
CA LYS A 60 -22.07 -1.05 -6.44
C LYS A 60 -20.98 -1.95 -5.84
N VAL A 61 -19.74 -1.75 -6.30
CA VAL A 61 -18.59 -2.57 -5.90
C VAL A 61 -17.55 -1.72 -5.19
N ALA A 62 -17.21 -2.07 -3.96
CA ALA A 62 -16.05 -1.57 -3.23
C ALA A 62 -14.83 -2.44 -3.54
N ILE A 63 -13.69 -1.81 -3.77
CA ILE A 63 -12.41 -2.48 -4.00
C ILE A 63 -11.46 -2.06 -2.89
N ILE A 64 -10.86 -3.04 -2.22
CA ILE A 64 -9.81 -2.83 -1.23
C ILE A 64 -8.54 -3.45 -1.81
N ASP A 65 -7.67 -2.61 -2.37
CA ASP A 65 -6.38 -3.03 -2.92
C ASP A 65 -5.31 -3.01 -1.84
N ALA A 66 -5.09 -4.18 -1.23
CA ALA A 66 -4.06 -4.42 -0.22
C ALA A 66 -2.82 -5.12 -0.77
N ASP A 67 -2.56 -5.09 -2.09
CA ASP A 67 -1.24 -5.42 -2.63
C ASP A 67 -0.37 -4.15 -2.67
N ILE A 68 0.42 -3.93 -1.62
CA ILE A 68 1.26 -2.72 -1.48
C ILE A 68 2.45 -2.66 -2.44
N GLY A 69 2.80 -3.77 -3.08
CA GLY A 69 3.97 -3.88 -3.95
C GLY A 69 3.61 -3.82 -5.43
N GLN A 70 2.53 -4.47 -5.85
CA GLN A 70 2.08 -4.46 -7.24
C GLN A 70 0.65 -3.91 -7.31
N LYS A 71 0.55 -2.59 -7.19
CA LYS A 71 -0.74 -1.90 -7.16
C LYS A 71 -1.37 -1.80 -8.53
N ASP A 72 -2.68 -2.01 -8.53
CA ASP A 72 -3.53 -1.53 -9.60
C ASP A 72 -4.15 -0.19 -9.25
N LEU A 73 -4.44 0.07 -7.96
CA LEU A 73 -5.07 1.30 -7.49
C LEU A 73 -4.10 2.14 -6.63
N GLY A 74 -3.82 3.36 -7.08
CA GLY A 74 -3.00 4.33 -6.34
C GLY A 74 -1.52 3.97 -6.19
N PRO A 75 -0.77 4.73 -5.36
CA PRO A 75 0.68 4.62 -5.27
C PRO A 75 1.13 3.39 -4.45
N PRO A 76 2.29 2.78 -4.75
CA PRO A 76 2.85 1.72 -3.93
C PRO A 76 3.07 2.14 -2.47
N ALA A 77 3.30 1.15 -1.60
CA ALA A 77 3.43 1.33 -0.14
C ALA A 77 2.15 1.78 0.58
N THR A 78 0.99 1.61 -0.05
CA THR A 78 -0.32 1.94 0.53
C THR A 78 -1.32 0.80 0.34
N ILE A 79 -2.28 0.70 1.24
CA ILE A 79 -3.57 0.05 0.95
C ILE A 79 -4.50 1.15 0.46
N THR A 80 -5.33 0.86 -0.55
CA THR A 80 -6.27 1.85 -1.10
C THR A 80 -7.65 1.26 -1.23
N SER A 81 -8.65 2.12 -1.18
CA SER A 81 -10.03 1.74 -1.46
C SER A 81 -10.72 2.72 -2.41
N THR A 82 -11.69 2.19 -3.14
CA THR A 82 -12.56 2.93 -4.02
C THR A 82 -13.89 2.21 -4.16
N THR A 83 -14.94 2.91 -4.54
CA THR A 83 -16.24 2.35 -4.83
C THR A 83 -16.70 2.77 -6.22
N THR A 84 -17.22 1.83 -7.01
CA THR A 84 -17.75 2.12 -8.34
C THR A 84 -19.04 1.38 -8.62
N GLY A 85 -20.01 2.05 -9.24
CA GLY A 85 -21.21 1.44 -9.83
C GLY A 85 -21.12 1.28 -11.35
N LYS A 86 -19.99 1.66 -11.97
CA LYS A 86 -19.78 1.60 -13.42
C LYS A 86 -18.60 0.69 -13.77
N PRO A 87 -18.67 -0.06 -14.89
CA PRO A 87 -17.60 -0.96 -15.28
C PRO A 87 -16.35 -0.18 -15.70
N PRO A 88 -15.22 -0.30 -14.97
CA PRO A 88 -14.00 0.42 -15.31
C PRO A 88 -13.32 -0.18 -16.55
N ARG A 89 -12.58 0.65 -17.29
CA ARG A 89 -11.65 0.17 -18.33
C ARG A 89 -10.43 -0.48 -17.69
N LYS A 90 -9.84 0.19 -16.70
CA LYS A 90 -8.75 -0.30 -15.84
C LYS A 90 -9.01 0.10 -14.39
N ILE A 91 -8.56 -0.73 -13.45
CA ILE A 91 -8.66 -0.40 -12.02
C ILE A 91 -7.87 0.87 -11.68
N ARG A 92 -6.70 1.09 -12.31
CA ARG A 92 -5.86 2.27 -12.10
C ARG A 92 -6.51 3.61 -12.44
N GLU A 93 -7.54 3.60 -13.28
CA GLU A 93 -8.25 4.81 -13.69
C GLU A 93 -9.34 5.21 -12.69
N LEU A 94 -9.65 4.35 -11.71
CA LEU A 94 -10.61 4.67 -10.66
C LEU A 94 -10.03 5.68 -9.67
N PRO A 95 -10.84 6.63 -9.16
CA PRO A 95 -10.41 7.55 -8.13
C PRO A 95 -10.12 6.79 -6.83
N ILE A 96 -9.15 7.27 -6.06
CA ILE A 96 -8.87 6.74 -4.72
C ILE A 96 -9.83 7.46 -3.76
N GLU A 97 -10.72 6.72 -3.10
CA GLU A 97 -11.61 7.29 -2.08
C GLU A 97 -10.89 7.46 -0.75
N ARG A 98 -10.11 6.44 -0.36
CA ARG A 98 -9.31 6.42 0.87
C ARG A 98 -8.03 5.64 0.64
N LEU A 99 -6.97 6.02 1.34
CA LEU A 99 -5.73 5.27 1.41
C LEU A 99 -5.24 5.14 2.85
N TYR A 100 -4.42 4.13 3.08
CA TYR A 100 -3.76 3.86 4.35
C TYR A 100 -2.29 3.62 4.08
N PHE A 101 -1.42 4.36 4.76
CA PHE A 101 0.02 4.25 4.57
C PHE A 101 0.58 3.02 5.28
N VAL A 102 1.31 2.20 4.53
CA VAL A 102 2.05 1.05 5.09
C VAL A 102 3.55 1.36 5.16
N GLY A 103 4.06 2.24 4.29
CA GLY A 103 5.44 2.68 4.33
C GLY A 103 6.48 1.69 3.80
N SER A 104 6.02 0.61 3.16
CA SER A 104 6.89 -0.38 2.52
C SER A 104 6.20 -1.04 1.33
N VAL A 105 6.99 -1.51 0.36
CA VAL A 105 6.52 -2.32 -0.79
C VAL A 105 6.56 -3.82 -0.50
N THR A 106 6.92 -4.21 0.73
CA THR A 106 6.85 -5.59 1.22
C THR A 106 6.06 -5.66 2.53
N PRO A 107 5.17 -6.67 2.70
CA PRO A 107 4.45 -6.83 3.96
C PRO A 107 5.37 -7.26 5.12
N LEU A 108 6.57 -7.77 4.84
CA LEU A 108 7.50 -8.20 5.88
C LEU A 108 7.97 -7.01 6.72
N GLY A 109 7.83 -7.12 8.05
CA GLY A 109 8.06 -6.02 8.98
C GLY A 109 6.86 -5.10 9.20
N HIS A 110 5.79 -5.28 8.41
CA HIS A 110 4.63 -4.37 8.36
C HIS A 110 3.29 -5.13 8.44
N LEU A 111 3.27 -6.27 9.13
CA LEU A 111 2.09 -7.14 9.17
C LEU A 111 0.89 -6.47 9.87
N LEU A 112 1.13 -5.74 10.97
CA LEU A 112 0.08 -5.05 11.72
C LEU A 112 -0.58 -3.93 10.89
N PRO A 113 0.18 -2.95 10.32
CA PRO A 113 -0.39 -1.96 9.41
C PRO A 113 -1.17 -2.59 8.25
N MET A 114 -0.71 -3.74 7.74
CA MET A 114 -1.39 -4.43 6.65
C MET A 114 -2.77 -4.98 7.02
N VAL A 115 -2.96 -5.41 8.28
CA VAL A 115 -4.23 -5.92 8.80
C VAL A 115 -5.13 -4.75 9.19
N VAL A 116 -4.62 -3.82 9.99
CA VAL A 116 -5.33 -2.62 10.47
C VAL A 116 -5.84 -1.78 9.31
N GLY A 117 -4.95 -1.41 8.37
CA GLY A 117 -5.31 -0.59 7.22
C GLY A 117 -6.34 -1.25 6.31
N SER A 118 -6.34 -2.58 6.18
CA SER A 118 -7.37 -3.26 5.39
C SER A 118 -8.75 -3.16 6.04
N LYS A 119 -8.81 -3.24 7.37
CA LYS A 119 -10.06 -3.17 8.13
C LYS A 119 -10.64 -1.75 8.10
N ILE A 120 -9.81 -0.75 8.38
CA ILE A 120 -10.21 0.66 8.33
C ILE A 120 -10.79 1.02 6.95
N LEU A 121 -10.10 0.63 5.87
CA LEU A 121 -10.57 0.94 4.53
C LEU A 121 -11.80 0.13 4.12
N LEU A 122 -11.92 -1.13 4.58
CA LEU A 122 -13.13 -1.93 4.34
C LEU A 122 -14.37 -1.28 4.96
N GLU A 123 -14.26 -0.78 6.20
CA GLU A 123 -15.37 -0.16 6.93
C GLU A 123 -15.74 1.23 6.42
N ALA A 124 -14.80 1.93 5.79
CA ALA A 124 -15.06 3.22 5.15
C ALA A 124 -15.93 3.11 3.89
N CYS A 125 -16.05 1.91 3.30
CA CYS A 125 -16.79 1.68 2.06
C CYS A 125 -18.24 1.21 2.31
N ARG A 126 -19.19 1.69 1.48
CA ARG A 126 -20.57 1.20 1.42
C ARG A 126 -20.91 0.74 0.00
N ALA A 127 -21.06 -0.57 -0.18
CA ALA A 127 -21.26 -1.23 -1.46
C ALA A 127 -22.02 -2.56 -1.31
N ASP A 128 -22.58 -3.06 -2.41
CA ASP A 128 -23.25 -4.36 -2.46
C ASP A 128 -22.24 -5.53 -2.43
N PHE A 129 -21.07 -5.30 -3.04
CA PHE A 129 -19.97 -6.25 -3.08
C PHE A 129 -18.66 -5.57 -2.68
N TYR A 130 -17.80 -6.31 -1.99
CA TYR A 130 -16.47 -5.91 -1.57
C TYR A 130 -15.45 -6.89 -2.15
N LEU A 131 -14.55 -6.40 -2.99
CA LEU A 131 -13.46 -7.18 -3.57
C LEU A 131 -12.14 -6.79 -2.88
N ILE A 132 -11.57 -7.72 -2.12
CA ILE A 132 -10.35 -7.52 -1.35
C ILE A 132 -9.18 -8.18 -2.09
N ASN A 133 -8.37 -7.36 -2.76
CA ASN A 133 -7.13 -7.82 -3.39
C ASN A 133 -6.01 -7.90 -2.35
N THR A 134 -5.13 -8.89 -2.48
CA THR A 134 -4.08 -9.14 -1.49
C THR A 134 -2.72 -9.41 -2.13
N THR A 135 -1.64 -9.21 -1.35
CA THR A 135 -0.26 -9.49 -1.79
C THR A 135 -0.03 -10.93 -2.23
N GLY A 136 0.95 -11.14 -3.12
CA GLY A 136 1.37 -12.49 -3.57
C GLY A 136 2.14 -13.36 -2.57
N LEU A 137 2.43 -12.87 -1.36
CA LEU A 137 3.18 -13.62 -0.34
C LEU A 137 2.24 -14.55 0.44
N ILE A 138 2.27 -15.84 0.13
CA ILE A 138 1.34 -16.86 0.67
C ILE A 138 2.01 -17.88 1.60
N THR A 139 3.34 -17.86 1.72
CA THR A 139 4.12 -18.77 2.58
C THR A 139 4.67 -18.05 3.81
N GLY A 140 5.12 -18.80 4.83
CA GLY A 140 5.76 -18.27 6.04
C GLY A 140 4.93 -17.20 6.75
N ARG A 141 5.52 -16.01 6.96
CA ARG A 141 4.83 -14.84 7.53
C ARG A 141 3.66 -14.35 6.67
N GLY A 142 3.72 -14.53 5.35
CA GLY A 142 2.61 -14.21 4.46
C GLY A 142 1.38 -15.10 4.67
N ARG A 143 1.59 -16.41 4.91
CA ARG A 143 0.51 -17.32 5.31
C ARG A 143 -0.23 -16.80 6.54
N ARG A 144 0.52 -16.46 7.60
CA ARG A 144 -0.05 -15.92 8.85
C ARG A 144 -0.77 -14.59 8.63
N LEU A 145 -0.21 -13.72 7.78
CA LEU A 145 -0.89 -12.47 7.38
C LEU A 145 -2.25 -12.74 6.73
N LYS A 146 -2.35 -13.75 5.84
CA LYS A 146 -3.65 -14.11 5.24
C LYS A 146 -4.62 -14.62 6.30
N SER A 147 -4.17 -15.44 7.25
CA SER A 147 -5.02 -15.91 8.35
C SER A 147 -5.63 -14.75 9.13
N PHE A 148 -4.81 -13.81 9.60
CA PHE A 148 -5.32 -12.65 10.35
C PHE A 148 -6.21 -11.73 9.50
N LYS A 149 -5.93 -11.59 8.19
CA LYS A 149 -6.83 -10.87 7.29
C LYS A 149 -8.18 -11.58 7.13
N ILE A 150 -8.21 -12.90 7.00
CA ILE A 150 -9.46 -13.67 6.90
C ILE A 150 -10.25 -13.53 8.21
N GLU A 151 -9.59 -13.69 9.35
CA GLU A 151 -10.19 -13.59 10.67
C GLU A 151 -10.82 -12.21 10.93
N LEU A 152 -10.07 -11.13 10.65
CA LEU A 152 -10.53 -9.76 10.93
C LEU A 152 -11.53 -9.24 9.88
N LEU A 153 -11.29 -9.51 8.60
CA LEU A 153 -12.10 -8.96 7.50
C LEU A 153 -13.36 -9.79 7.23
N ARG A 154 -13.42 -11.03 7.76
CA ARG A 154 -14.56 -11.95 7.67
C ARG A 154 -15.13 -12.04 6.23
N PRO A 155 -14.30 -12.39 5.23
CA PRO A 155 -14.83 -12.63 3.89
C PRO A 155 -15.76 -13.85 3.92
N ASP A 156 -16.91 -13.76 3.26
CA ASP A 156 -17.81 -14.92 3.08
C ASP A 156 -17.38 -15.82 1.91
N THR A 157 -16.52 -15.30 1.03
CA THR A 157 -16.02 -16.02 -0.14
C THR A 157 -14.52 -15.76 -0.33
N ILE A 158 -13.75 -16.82 -0.54
CA ILE A 158 -12.33 -16.75 -0.94
C ILE A 158 -12.21 -17.28 -2.35
N VAL A 159 -11.67 -16.44 -3.25
CA VAL A 159 -11.25 -16.87 -4.58
C VAL A 159 -9.76 -17.17 -4.55
N ALA A 160 -9.42 -18.44 -4.69
CA ALA A 160 -8.07 -18.97 -4.68
C ALA A 160 -7.58 -19.16 -6.12
N LEU A 161 -6.72 -18.25 -6.58
CA LEU A 161 -6.10 -18.30 -7.90
C LEU A 161 -4.72 -18.97 -7.78
N GLU A 162 -4.65 -20.26 -8.11
CA GLU A 162 -3.50 -21.13 -7.83
C GLU A 162 -3.23 -22.13 -8.96
N ARG A 163 -1.96 -22.48 -9.17
CA ARG A 163 -1.58 -23.46 -10.20
C ARG A 163 -1.82 -24.89 -9.73
N GLU A 164 -1.59 -25.15 -8.46
CA GLU A 164 -1.76 -26.48 -7.87
C GLU A 164 -2.63 -26.38 -6.61
N ARG A 165 -2.01 -26.49 -5.43
CA ARG A 165 -2.64 -26.41 -4.11
C ARG A 165 -1.79 -25.58 -3.15
N GLU A 166 -1.05 -24.62 -3.67
CA GLU A 166 -0.15 -23.79 -2.84
C GLU A 166 -0.90 -22.96 -1.78
N LEU A 167 -2.21 -22.71 -1.94
CA LEU A 167 -3.03 -22.03 -0.94
C LEU A 167 -3.67 -22.98 0.09
N GLU A 168 -3.53 -24.31 -0.06
CA GLU A 168 -4.14 -25.31 0.82
C GLU A 168 -3.90 -25.04 2.32
N PRO A 169 -2.69 -24.67 2.78
CA PRO A 169 -2.45 -24.42 4.20
C PRO A 169 -3.25 -23.23 4.75
N ILE A 170 -3.56 -22.24 3.89
CA ILE A 170 -4.41 -21.10 4.27
C ILE A 170 -5.86 -21.55 4.24
N LEU A 171 -6.29 -22.20 3.15
CA LEU A 171 -7.69 -22.57 2.96
C LEU A 171 -8.15 -23.55 4.05
N ARG A 172 -7.41 -24.63 4.34
CA ARG A 172 -7.79 -25.61 5.38
C ARG A 172 -7.98 -24.98 6.76
N ALA A 173 -7.14 -24.01 7.12
CA ALA A 173 -7.24 -23.31 8.39
C ALA A 173 -8.50 -22.42 8.51
N HIS A 174 -9.22 -22.18 7.41
CA HIS A 174 -10.42 -21.35 7.37
C HIS A 174 -11.52 -22.06 6.57
N PRO A 175 -12.25 -23.02 7.18
CA PRO A 175 -13.33 -23.75 6.52
C PRO A 175 -14.62 -22.95 6.31
N TRP A 176 -14.79 -21.83 7.00
CA TRP A 176 -16.04 -21.09 7.02
C TRP A 176 -16.37 -20.32 5.72
N PRO A 177 -15.42 -19.61 5.06
CA PRO A 177 -15.71 -18.94 3.81
C PRO A 177 -15.92 -19.94 2.67
N ARG A 178 -16.84 -19.63 1.76
CA ARG A 178 -16.98 -20.39 0.51
C ARG A 178 -15.68 -20.32 -0.28
N ARG A 179 -15.25 -21.44 -0.85
CA ARG A 179 -13.99 -21.54 -1.59
C ARG A 179 -14.25 -21.70 -3.07
N ILE A 180 -13.72 -20.78 -3.87
CA ILE A 180 -13.73 -20.89 -5.33
C ILE A 180 -12.28 -21.01 -5.78
N ARG A 181 -11.90 -22.16 -6.35
CA ARG A 181 -10.56 -22.35 -6.91
C ARG A 181 -10.55 -22.08 -8.40
N LEU A 182 -9.61 -21.26 -8.83
CA LEU A 182 -9.41 -20.91 -10.23
C LEU A 182 -7.97 -21.21 -10.63
N LYS A 183 -7.80 -21.69 -11.86
CA LYS A 183 -6.46 -21.74 -12.48
C LYS A 183 -6.11 -20.36 -13.04
N PRO A 184 -4.83 -19.96 -12.99
CA PRO A 184 -4.33 -18.78 -13.70
C PRO A 184 -4.59 -18.91 -15.21
N SER A 185 -4.78 -17.77 -15.89
CA SER A 185 -4.80 -17.77 -17.37
C SER A 185 -3.46 -18.28 -17.90
N GLN A 186 -3.48 -18.99 -19.03
CA GLN A 186 -2.27 -19.48 -19.70
C GLN A 186 -1.34 -18.35 -20.14
N GLN A 187 -1.87 -17.12 -20.27
CA GLN A 187 -1.10 -15.92 -20.64
C GLN A 187 -0.40 -15.27 -19.44
N ALA A 188 -0.59 -15.77 -18.21
CA ALA A 188 0.01 -15.21 -17.02
C ALA A 188 1.53 -15.49 -17.00
N ARG A 189 2.32 -14.44 -17.22
CA ARG A 189 3.79 -14.50 -17.26
C ARG A 189 4.41 -13.99 -15.95
N PRO A 190 5.39 -14.69 -15.37
CA PRO A 190 6.17 -14.17 -14.25
C PRO A 190 6.87 -12.87 -14.63
N LYS A 191 6.85 -11.89 -13.74
CA LYS A 191 7.66 -10.67 -13.86
C LYS A 191 8.91 -10.81 -13.00
N THR A 192 10.07 -10.44 -13.56
CA THR A 192 11.30 -10.39 -12.77
C THR A 192 11.23 -9.29 -11.71
N ARG A 193 12.16 -9.33 -10.74
CA ARG A 193 12.25 -8.32 -9.69
C ARG A 193 12.50 -6.92 -10.27
N GLU A 194 13.31 -6.83 -11.32
CA GLU A 194 13.68 -5.60 -12.02
C GLU A 194 12.46 -5.00 -12.73
N ILE A 195 11.68 -5.83 -13.43
CA ILE A 195 10.44 -5.41 -14.08
C ILE A 195 9.46 -4.85 -13.04
N ARG A 196 9.29 -5.54 -11.90
CA ARG A 196 8.42 -5.08 -10.80
C ARG A 196 8.91 -3.75 -10.23
N SER A 197 10.23 -3.59 -10.07
CA SER A 197 10.85 -2.33 -9.61
C SER A 197 10.56 -1.19 -10.58
N ARG A 198 10.73 -1.40 -11.89
CA ARG A 198 10.42 -0.39 -12.93
C ARG A 198 8.94 0.02 -12.92
N PHE A 199 8.03 -0.94 -12.76
CA PHE A 199 6.59 -0.63 -12.65
C PHE A 199 6.27 0.20 -11.40
N ARG A 200 6.90 -0.10 -10.26
CA ARG A 200 6.75 0.70 -9.03
C ARG A 200 7.34 2.08 -9.18
N GLN A 201 8.52 2.20 -9.79
CA GLN A 201 9.15 3.48 -10.07
C GLN A 201 8.23 4.37 -10.91
N LYS A 202 7.66 3.82 -12.00
CA LYS A 202 6.69 4.55 -12.82
C LYS A 202 5.45 4.98 -12.02
N ALA A 203 4.92 4.11 -11.17
CA ALA A 203 3.76 4.44 -10.34
C ALA A 203 4.08 5.55 -9.31
N PHE A 204 5.27 5.55 -8.72
CA PHE A 204 5.71 6.63 -7.85
C PHE A 204 5.94 7.94 -8.63
N GLN A 205 6.54 7.89 -9.82
CA GLN A 205 6.69 9.05 -10.70
C GLN A 205 5.34 9.67 -11.05
N GLU A 206 4.36 8.84 -11.43
CA GLU A 206 2.99 9.28 -11.72
C GLU A 206 2.40 9.99 -10.49
N TYR A 207 2.52 9.40 -9.30
CA TYR A 207 2.01 9.97 -8.05
C TYR A 207 2.69 11.29 -7.66
N PHE A 208 4.02 11.37 -7.73
CA PHE A 208 4.80 12.55 -7.34
C PHE A 208 4.94 13.59 -8.48
N SER A 209 4.34 13.37 -9.65
CA SER A 209 4.46 14.27 -10.82
C SER A 209 4.04 15.72 -10.55
N ARG A 210 3.12 15.94 -9.61
CA ARG A 210 2.64 17.27 -9.18
C ARG A 210 3.13 17.67 -7.80
N ALA A 211 4.14 16.96 -7.28
CA ALA A 211 4.68 17.25 -5.96
C ALA A 211 5.48 18.54 -5.94
N ARG A 212 5.42 19.23 -4.81
CA ARG A 212 6.17 20.46 -4.54
C ARG A 212 6.90 20.34 -3.22
N THR A 213 7.91 21.19 -3.06
CA THR A 213 8.63 21.31 -1.79
C THR A 213 7.85 22.21 -0.85
N ILE A 214 7.58 21.73 0.36
CA ILE A 214 6.94 22.46 1.44
C ILE A 214 7.75 22.33 2.72
N VAL A 215 7.82 23.42 3.49
CA VAL A 215 8.53 23.47 4.77
C VAL A 215 7.52 23.54 5.90
N PHE A 216 7.72 22.73 6.94
CA PHE A 216 6.96 22.74 8.19
C PHE A 216 7.87 23.07 9.35
N ASP A 217 7.36 23.87 10.29
CA ASP A 217 7.93 23.96 11.62
C ASP A 217 7.57 22.67 12.36
N LEU A 218 8.58 21.96 12.85
CA LEU A 218 8.43 20.69 13.58
C LEU A 218 7.51 20.80 14.80
N PRO A 219 7.48 21.91 15.57
CA PRO A 219 6.51 22.06 16.65
C PRO A 219 5.04 22.02 16.21
N GLN A 220 4.74 22.26 14.93
CA GLN A 220 3.38 22.26 14.38
C GLN A 220 3.02 20.94 13.68
N LEU A 221 3.98 20.01 13.55
CA LEU A 221 3.82 18.74 12.87
C LEU A 221 4.01 17.58 13.84
N VAL A 222 2.97 16.77 14.04
CA VAL A 222 3.09 15.55 14.84
C VAL A 222 3.87 14.51 14.04
N ILE A 223 4.94 13.95 14.60
CA ILE A 223 5.63 12.80 14.00
C ILE A 223 5.19 11.55 14.73
N ASP A 224 4.35 10.75 14.09
CA ASP A 224 3.86 9.49 14.63
C ASP A 224 4.91 8.39 14.55
N THR A 225 4.84 7.40 15.43
CA THR A 225 5.73 6.23 15.45
C THR A 225 7.24 6.58 15.47
N SER A 226 7.59 7.75 16.02
CA SER A 226 8.96 8.22 16.21
C SER A 226 9.15 8.74 17.62
N LEU A 227 10.34 8.52 18.19
CA LEU A 227 10.78 9.12 19.45
C LEU A 227 11.29 10.54 19.26
N LEU A 228 11.50 10.99 18.03
CA LEU A 228 12.06 12.30 17.73
C LEU A 228 11.08 13.42 18.10
N PHE A 229 11.56 14.41 18.85
CA PHE A 229 10.80 15.55 19.39
C PHE A 229 9.72 15.18 20.43
N THR A 230 9.82 14.00 21.03
CA THR A 230 8.89 13.55 22.10
C THR A 230 9.48 13.67 23.50
N GLY A 231 10.79 13.86 23.60
CA GLY A 231 11.53 13.90 24.85
C GLY A 231 11.84 15.31 25.34
N ARG A 232 12.53 15.37 26.48
CA ARG A 232 13.12 16.62 26.97
C ARG A 232 14.46 16.84 26.27
N ARG A 233 14.60 17.97 25.58
CA ARG A 233 15.88 18.38 24.98
C ARG A 233 16.97 18.44 26.06
N ILE A 234 18.13 17.86 25.74
CA ILE A 234 19.35 17.97 26.53
C ILE A 234 20.51 18.34 25.61
N ASP A 235 21.54 18.96 26.15
CA ASP A 235 22.74 19.29 25.39
C ASP A 235 23.76 18.15 25.53
N THR A 236 24.06 17.51 24.40
CA THR A 236 25.11 16.47 24.31
C THR A 236 26.23 16.99 23.40
N PRO A 237 27.48 17.10 23.89
CA PRO A 237 28.59 17.57 23.08
C PRO A 237 28.76 16.77 21.77
N GLY A 238 28.79 17.48 20.64
CA GLY A 238 28.90 16.87 19.30
C GLY A 238 27.59 16.34 18.71
N ALA A 239 26.45 16.53 19.39
CA ALA A 239 25.13 16.25 18.84
C ALA A 239 24.55 17.47 18.11
N VAL A 240 23.89 17.24 16.98
CA VAL A 240 23.04 18.26 16.34
C VAL A 240 21.66 18.32 17.00
N TRP A 241 21.24 17.23 17.62
CA TRP A 241 20.05 17.15 18.45
C TRP A 241 20.22 16.04 19.49
N SER A 242 19.76 16.26 20.71
CA SER A 242 19.63 15.20 21.70
C SER A 242 18.45 15.42 22.63
N GLU A 243 17.78 14.33 22.97
CA GLU A 243 16.65 14.35 23.87
C GLU A 243 16.59 13.09 24.74
N LYS A 244 16.20 13.28 25.99
CA LYS A 244 15.88 12.19 26.90
C LYS A 244 14.42 11.82 26.71
N THR A 245 14.17 10.62 26.20
CA THR A 245 12.84 10.04 26.02
C THR A 245 12.56 9.00 27.11
N SER A 246 11.35 8.45 27.12
CA SER A 246 10.99 7.31 27.97
C SER A 246 11.79 6.04 27.63
N GLU A 247 12.37 5.96 26.43
CA GLU A 247 13.16 4.81 25.96
C GLU A 247 14.67 5.05 26.03
N GLY A 248 15.10 6.15 26.65
CA GLY A 248 16.51 6.48 26.87
C GLY A 248 16.97 7.74 26.13
N LEU A 249 18.28 7.87 25.95
CA LEU A 249 18.87 9.03 25.30
C LEU A 249 18.90 8.83 23.78
N LEU A 250 18.12 9.64 23.06
CA LEU A 250 18.16 9.76 21.61
C LEU A 250 19.16 10.84 21.22
N VAL A 251 20.08 10.52 20.30
CA VAL A 251 21.11 11.45 19.82
C VAL A 251 21.13 11.44 18.31
N VAL A 252 21.03 12.63 17.72
CA VAL A 252 21.28 12.86 16.31
C VAL A 252 22.65 13.53 16.15
N SER A 253 23.55 12.91 15.40
CA SER A 253 24.90 13.44 15.15
C SER A 253 25.53 12.82 13.90
N GLU A 254 26.43 13.58 13.26
CA GLU A 254 27.17 13.15 12.05
C GLU A 254 28.11 11.97 12.30
N ARG A 255 28.58 11.82 13.54
CA ARG A 255 29.41 10.71 14.00
C ARG A 255 28.75 9.98 15.14
N ARG A 256 28.97 8.67 15.24
CA ARG A 256 28.49 7.88 16.37
C ARG A 256 29.18 8.35 17.65
N LEU A 257 28.39 8.72 18.66
CA LEU A 257 28.91 9.09 19.98
C LEU A 257 28.97 7.86 20.89
N PRO A 258 29.92 7.81 21.84
CA PRO A 258 30.04 6.69 22.78
C PRO A 258 28.88 6.68 23.79
N GLY A 259 28.62 5.50 24.37
CA GLY A 259 27.63 5.31 25.43
C GLY A 259 26.40 4.50 25.00
N ARG A 260 25.51 4.23 25.97
CA ARG A 260 24.22 3.57 25.73
C ARG A 260 23.20 4.59 25.21
N ILE A 261 23.35 4.95 23.94
CA ILE A 261 22.50 5.93 23.26
C ILE A 261 21.81 5.31 22.04
N LYS A 262 20.59 5.76 21.75
CA LYS A 262 19.93 5.51 20.46
C LYS A 262 20.44 6.58 19.48
N HIS A 263 21.44 6.22 18.69
CA HIS A 263 22.10 7.11 17.74
C HIS A 263 21.39 7.09 16.38
N ILE A 264 21.17 8.27 15.79
CA ILE A 264 20.61 8.46 14.45
C ILE A 264 21.50 9.42 13.66
N PHE A 265 21.79 9.08 12.41
CA PHE A 265 22.45 9.99 11.48
C PHE A 265 21.43 10.95 10.85
N PRO A 266 21.72 12.25 10.71
CA PRO A 266 20.81 13.20 10.04
C PRO A 266 20.37 12.74 8.63
N GLN A 267 21.26 12.07 7.90
CA GLN A 267 21.00 11.56 6.54
C GLN A 267 19.99 10.41 6.53
N ALA A 268 19.75 9.75 7.67
CA ALA A 268 18.76 8.66 7.77
C ALA A 268 17.33 9.14 7.49
N PHE A 269 17.06 10.44 7.54
CA PHE A 269 15.75 10.99 7.19
C PHE A 269 15.62 11.33 5.71
N VAL A 270 16.74 11.58 5.02
CA VAL A 270 16.71 12.05 3.63
C VAL A 270 16.20 10.92 2.71
N ASN A 271 15.28 11.27 1.81
CA ASN A 271 14.57 10.35 0.92
C ASN A 271 13.65 9.35 1.63
N LEU A 272 13.39 9.50 2.92
CA LEU A 272 12.44 8.64 3.62
C LEU A 272 11.02 8.91 3.14
N LEU A 273 10.31 7.86 2.70
CA LEU A 273 8.91 7.92 2.36
C LEU A 273 8.07 7.98 3.64
N CYS A 274 7.10 8.90 3.68
CA CYS A 274 6.22 9.09 4.81
C CYS A 274 4.75 9.16 4.37
N GLY A 275 3.85 8.74 5.26
CA GLY A 275 2.42 9.00 5.16
C GLY A 275 2.11 10.36 5.77
N LEU A 276 1.19 11.09 5.16
CA LEU A 276 0.77 12.41 5.59
C LEU A 276 -0.71 12.36 5.94
N TYR A 277 -1.06 12.87 7.11
CA TYR A 277 -2.36 12.69 7.72
C TYR A 277 -2.96 14.02 8.16
N ASP A 278 -4.28 14.13 8.07
CA ASP A 278 -5.01 15.28 8.59
C ASP A 278 -5.23 15.20 10.11
N LYS A 279 -5.88 16.23 10.68
CA LYS A 279 -6.22 16.30 12.11
C LYS A 279 -7.18 15.19 12.59
N LYS A 280 -7.84 14.49 11.67
CA LYS A 280 -8.78 13.38 11.96
C LYS A 280 -8.08 12.02 11.87
N GLY A 281 -6.76 11.99 11.62
CA GLY A 281 -5.99 10.75 11.46
C GLY A 281 -6.24 10.04 10.13
N LEU A 282 -6.75 10.75 9.11
CA LEU A 282 -6.98 10.18 7.78
C LEU A 282 -5.78 10.46 6.87
N CYS A 283 -5.27 9.42 6.20
CA CYS A 283 -4.14 9.57 5.31
C CYS A 283 -4.55 10.34 4.05
N GLN A 284 -3.94 11.50 3.85
CA GLN A 284 -4.16 12.39 2.71
C GLN A 284 -3.21 12.09 1.55
N GLY A 285 -2.11 11.38 1.81
CA GLY A 285 -1.17 10.95 0.79
C GLY A 285 0.21 10.63 1.34
N LEU A 286 1.18 10.61 0.44
CA LEU A 286 2.60 10.36 0.70
C LEU A 286 3.45 11.62 0.52
N GLY A 287 4.55 11.68 1.24
CA GLY A 287 5.62 12.66 1.08
C GLY A 287 6.99 12.00 1.15
N ILE A 288 8.00 12.69 0.61
CA ILE A 288 9.42 12.31 0.74
C ILE A 288 10.10 13.38 1.58
N VAL A 289 10.78 12.97 2.65
CA VAL A 289 11.58 13.90 3.46
C VAL A 289 12.82 14.30 2.69
N LYS A 290 13.00 15.61 2.49
CA LYS A 290 14.16 16.19 1.79
C LYS A 290 15.29 16.56 2.76
N LYS A 291 14.91 17.16 3.90
CA LYS A 291 15.84 17.64 4.93
C LYS A 291 15.08 17.77 6.24
N ILE A 292 15.77 17.51 7.35
CA ILE A 292 15.38 18.01 8.68
C ILE A 292 16.48 18.97 9.14
N ASP A 293 16.08 20.19 9.47
CA ASP A 293 16.93 21.17 10.13
C ASP A 293 16.67 21.12 11.63
N PHE A 294 17.55 20.45 12.36
CA PHE A 294 17.41 20.24 13.80
C PHE A 294 17.61 21.52 14.61
N VAL A 295 18.38 22.49 14.08
CA VAL A 295 18.64 23.77 14.74
C VAL A 295 17.44 24.69 14.56
N ALA A 296 16.99 24.90 13.31
CA ALA A 296 15.81 25.69 13.01
C ALA A 296 14.49 25.00 13.39
N ARG A 297 14.54 23.70 13.72
CA ARG A 297 13.38 22.83 13.97
C ARG A 297 12.39 22.85 12.82
N GLN A 298 12.90 22.64 11.60
CA GLN A 298 12.10 22.59 10.39
C GLN A 298 12.28 21.28 9.64
N ILE A 299 11.23 20.83 8.96
CA ILE A 299 11.27 19.69 8.04
C ILE A 299 10.80 20.11 6.66
N THR A 300 11.56 19.70 5.65
CA THR A 300 11.26 19.94 4.24
C THR A 300 10.73 18.66 3.62
N LEU A 301 9.52 18.72 3.07
CA LEU A 301 8.84 17.59 2.43
C LEU A 301 8.65 17.86 0.94
N PHE A 302 8.79 16.82 0.12
CA PHE A 302 8.36 16.80 -1.28
C PHE A 302 7.09 15.98 -1.40
N THR A 303 5.96 16.62 -1.71
CA THR A 303 4.65 15.96 -1.70
C THR A 303 3.64 16.65 -2.62
N PRO A 304 2.69 15.92 -3.22
CA PRO A 304 1.54 16.52 -3.90
C PRO A 304 0.44 16.99 -2.94
N VAL A 305 0.51 16.63 -1.65
CA VAL A 305 -0.51 16.98 -0.65
C VAL A 305 -0.41 18.46 -0.26
N GLY A 306 -1.55 19.12 -0.07
CA GLY A 306 -1.60 20.53 0.36
C GLY A 306 -1.08 20.71 1.78
N LYS A 307 -0.30 21.77 2.04
CA LYS A 307 0.25 22.06 3.38
C LYS A 307 -0.83 22.11 4.47
N ARG A 308 -2.02 22.64 4.13
CA ARG A 308 -3.17 22.78 5.06
C ARG A 308 -3.83 21.45 5.41
N ASP A 309 -3.63 20.41 4.61
CA ASP A 309 -4.22 19.08 4.79
C ASP A 309 -3.32 18.15 5.62
N ILE A 310 -2.16 18.65 6.05
CA ILE A 310 -1.14 17.89 6.77
C ILE A 310 -1.06 18.40 8.21
N TYR A 311 -1.27 17.48 9.13
CA TYR A 311 -1.13 17.69 10.58
C TYR A 311 -0.15 16.70 11.20
N LEU A 312 -0.13 15.47 10.67
CA LEU A 312 0.70 14.39 11.17
C LEU A 312 1.50 13.77 10.03
N LEU A 313 2.75 13.43 10.33
CA LEU A 313 3.66 12.69 9.47
C LEU A 313 3.96 11.34 10.10
N GLN A 314 3.78 10.26 9.36
CA GLN A 314 4.16 8.91 9.77
C GLN A 314 5.34 8.44 8.92
N PRO A 315 6.53 8.23 9.51
CA PRO A 315 7.67 7.67 8.80
C PRO A 315 7.40 6.24 8.32
N GLY A 316 7.88 5.90 7.12
CA GLY A 316 7.88 4.55 6.60
C GLY A 316 9.21 3.83 6.82
N SER A 317 9.44 2.78 6.04
CA SER A 317 10.70 2.03 6.02
C SER A 317 11.35 2.02 4.64
N LEU A 318 10.79 2.75 3.67
CA LEU A 318 11.21 2.80 2.27
C LEU A 318 11.89 4.13 1.96
N TYR A 319 13.06 4.07 1.34
CA TYR A 319 13.74 5.23 0.79
C TYR A 319 13.45 5.35 -0.70
N LEU A 320 13.06 6.54 -1.13
CA LEU A 320 12.56 6.82 -2.47
C LEU A 320 13.15 8.14 -2.97
N SER A 321 13.74 8.12 -4.16
CA SER A 321 14.15 9.36 -4.83
C SER A 321 12.92 10.15 -5.30
N PRO A 322 13.05 11.47 -5.53
CA PRO A 322 11.96 12.28 -6.10
C PRO A 322 11.46 11.78 -7.46
N GLU A 323 12.31 11.10 -8.22
CA GLU A 323 12.02 10.45 -9.50
C GLU A 323 11.43 9.05 -9.32
N GLY A 324 10.99 8.69 -8.10
CA GLY A 324 10.32 7.44 -7.78
C GLY A 324 11.23 6.21 -7.72
N LYS A 325 12.56 6.36 -7.75
CA LYS A 325 13.49 5.22 -7.66
C LYS A 325 13.59 4.73 -6.22
N GLU A 326 13.38 3.43 -6.00
CA GLU A 326 13.65 2.81 -4.70
C GLU A 326 15.16 2.82 -4.41
N LEU A 327 15.55 3.47 -3.31
CA LEU A 327 16.96 3.61 -2.90
C LEU A 327 17.37 2.56 -1.86
N GLY A 328 16.41 1.98 -1.16
CA GLY A 328 16.67 1.02 -0.10
C GLY A 328 15.52 0.92 0.88
N ARG A 329 15.68 0.05 1.88
CA ARG A 329 14.75 -0.10 3.00
C ARG A 329 15.57 -0.27 4.26
N HIS A 330 15.18 0.41 5.33
CA HIS A 330 15.74 0.19 6.67
C HIS A 330 14.63 -0.11 7.65
N GLN A 331 14.92 -0.92 8.67
CA GLN A 331 14.19 -0.84 9.92
C GLN A 331 14.68 0.43 10.63
N VAL A 332 14.16 1.59 10.23
CA VAL A 332 14.40 2.78 11.04
C VAL A 332 13.53 2.59 12.27
N HIS A 333 14.14 2.15 13.36
CA HIS A 333 13.55 2.30 14.69
C HIS A 333 13.65 3.78 15.01
N LEU A 334 12.76 4.60 14.44
CA LEU A 334 12.59 5.96 14.91
C LEU A 334 12.05 5.98 16.33
#